data_AF-A0A0J6L4V7-F1
#
_entry.id   AF-A0A0J6L4V7-F1
#
_cell.length_a   1.000
_cell.length_b   1.000
_cell.length_c   1.000
_cell.angle_alpha   90.00
_cell.angle_beta   90.00
_cell.angle_gamma   90.00
#
_symmetry.space_group_name_H-M   'P 1'
#
loop_
_entity.id
_entity.type
_entity.pdbx_description
1 polymer ?
#
loop_
_entity_poly.entity_id
_entity_poly.type
_entity_poly.pdbx_seq_one_letter_code
_entity_poly.pdbx_strand_id
1 'polypeptide(L)'
;MNGGNVMNKKSKFTQMMLGISTVALSFGSIQTQVSAEEKTPYNVLQVKPTGIETSKDELAHSTKADETLSYEERLKVNDFSQRPAPAVKQAAPKQYQQKYSLAELNRMSNDEFIDTLGSISGNQITDLDQFNQETKAFYQNKERIQLIIDELGRRGSTFTKDDTKGIETFVEVLRSVSYVGFNNKEVNYLNERSFHDKCLPALKEIAKNPNFKLGTNKQDKVVSSYGKLISNASCDAETVQYAANILKQYNDNISTYISEQNKGAVVYQLIQGIDDDVQSYLLDTRKKANETIWYGKIDSFINEISRMALLNQVTTENKWLINNGVY
;
A
#
# COMPACT_ATOMS: atom_id res chain seq x y z
N MET A 1 11.98 63.69 -6.75
CA MET A 1 13.08 63.07 -7.51
C MET A 1 13.59 61.88 -6.71
N ASN A 2 13.60 60.70 -7.34
CA ASN A 2 14.39 59.47 -7.08
C ASN A 2 14.53 59.02 -5.61
N GLY A 3 13.99 57.89 -5.17
CA GLY A 3 14.04 56.58 -5.83
C GLY A 3 15.02 55.71 -5.03
N GLY A 4 14.58 54.54 -4.53
CA GLY A 4 15.49 53.60 -3.88
C GLY A 4 14.86 52.78 -2.77
N ASN A 5 13.92 51.91 -3.12
CA ASN A 5 13.50 50.79 -2.30
C ASN A 5 14.55 49.67 -2.48
N VAL A 6 15.27 49.27 -1.43
CA VAL A 6 16.14 48.08 -1.47
C VAL A 6 15.88 47.20 -0.25
N MET A 7 14.85 46.38 -0.41
CA MET A 7 14.84 44.93 -0.19
C MET A 7 15.96 44.34 0.70
N ASN A 8 15.56 43.98 1.91
CA ASN A 8 16.33 43.15 2.84
C ASN A 8 16.39 41.71 2.28
N LYS A 9 17.54 41.30 1.73
CA LYS A 9 17.78 39.92 1.26
C LYS A 9 17.77 38.95 2.44
N LYS A 10 16.61 38.36 2.74
CA LYS A 10 16.55 37.09 3.48
C LYS A 10 16.54 35.95 2.47
N SER A 11 17.74 35.50 2.13
CA SER A 11 17.96 34.19 1.50
C SER A 11 17.43 33.12 2.46
N LYS A 12 16.26 32.54 2.14
CA LYS A 12 15.82 31.30 2.78
C LYS A 12 16.56 30.16 2.09
N PHE A 13 17.74 29.85 2.61
CA PHE A 13 18.35 28.53 2.47
C PHE A 13 17.29 27.50 2.87
N THR A 14 16.75 26.78 1.88
CA THR A 14 15.92 25.60 2.15
C THR A 14 16.89 24.49 2.48
N GLN A 15 17.15 24.28 3.78
CA GLN A 15 17.78 23.07 4.26
C GLN A 15 16.84 21.91 3.94
N MET A 16 17.24 21.16 2.93
CA MET A 16 16.84 19.78 2.67
C MET A 16 17.16 18.97 3.92
N MET A 17 16.13 18.55 4.65
CA MET A 17 16.23 17.51 5.67
C MET A 17 15.32 16.38 5.24
N LEU A 18 15.96 15.30 4.77
CA LEU A 18 15.40 13.97 4.74
C LEU A 18 14.87 13.67 6.15
N GLY A 19 13.58 13.33 6.25
CA GLY A 19 12.98 12.82 7.48
C GLY A 19 13.48 11.41 7.76
N ILE A 20 14.72 11.28 8.23
CA ILE A 20 15.17 10.15 9.03
C ILE A 20 14.99 10.60 10.48
N SER A 21 14.04 10.00 11.18
CA SER A 21 13.82 10.26 12.60
C SER A 21 14.99 9.71 13.42
N THR A 22 15.92 10.58 13.82
CA THR A 22 16.84 10.31 14.94
C THR A 22 16.47 11.25 16.08
N VAL A 23 15.76 10.74 17.08
CA VAL A 23 15.62 11.43 18.36
C VAL A 23 16.84 11.06 19.20
N ALA A 24 17.72 12.04 19.39
CA ALA A 24 18.77 11.96 20.40
C ALA A 24 18.13 12.13 21.78
N LEU A 25 18.13 11.06 22.58
CA LEU A 25 17.96 11.16 24.03
C LEU A 25 19.34 11.18 24.67
N SER A 26 19.76 12.39 25.06
CA SER A 26 20.89 12.58 25.97
C SER A 26 20.46 12.20 27.39
N PHE A 27 21.06 11.17 27.97
CA PHE A 27 21.27 11.07 29.41
C PHE A 27 22.68 10.57 29.67
N GLY A 28 23.44 11.38 30.40
CA GLY A 28 24.81 11.08 30.80
C GLY A 28 24.88 10.12 31.99
N SER A 29 26.12 9.66 32.23
CA SER A 29 26.65 8.96 33.41
C SER A 29 25.96 7.61 33.73
N ILE A 30 26.63 6.47 33.69
CA ILE A 30 27.78 6.09 34.53
C ILE A 30 28.59 4.97 33.84
N GLN A 31 29.92 5.10 33.81
CA GLN A 31 30.87 3.99 33.62
C GLN A 31 31.12 3.32 34.97
N THR A 32 31.01 1.99 35.02
CA THR A 32 31.83 1.15 35.92
C THR A 32 32.08 -0.20 35.25
N GLN A 33 33.34 -0.47 34.94
CA GLN A 33 33.90 -1.79 34.66
C GLN A 33 33.92 -2.62 35.95
N VAL A 34 33.59 -3.92 35.89
CA VAL A 34 34.25 -4.94 36.74
C VAL A 34 34.27 -6.28 35.98
N SER A 35 35.48 -6.83 35.88
CA SER A 35 35.82 -8.21 35.49
C SER A 35 35.65 -9.15 36.68
N ALA A 36 35.16 -10.38 36.49
CA ALA A 36 35.49 -11.49 37.39
C ALA A 36 35.22 -12.87 36.77
N GLU A 37 36.14 -13.78 37.10
CA GLU A 37 36.34 -15.14 36.62
C GLU A 37 35.33 -16.20 37.11
N GLU A 38 35.40 -17.32 36.39
CA GLU A 38 34.82 -18.65 36.56
C GLU A 38 35.02 -19.29 37.96
N LYS A 39 34.00 -20.01 38.46
CA LYS A 39 34.15 -21.22 39.32
C LYS A 39 33.02 -22.24 39.07
N THR A 40 33.43 -23.49 38.86
CA THR A 40 32.72 -24.76 38.60
C THR A 40 32.00 -25.33 39.86
N PRO A 41 31.47 -26.58 39.87
CA PRO A 41 30.45 -27.23 39.01
C PRO A 41 29.32 -27.92 39.83
N TYR A 42 28.23 -28.38 39.21
CA TYR A 42 27.36 -29.41 39.80
C TYR A 42 27.24 -30.63 38.89
N ASN A 43 27.70 -31.76 39.43
CA ASN A 43 27.53 -33.12 38.95
C ASN A 43 26.05 -33.52 38.90
N VAL A 44 25.61 -34.08 37.78
CA VAL A 44 24.60 -35.16 37.82
C VAL A 44 25.06 -36.29 36.88
N LEU A 45 25.30 -37.41 37.56
CA LEU A 45 25.46 -38.80 37.15
C LEU A 45 25.26 -39.18 35.67
N GLN A 46 26.33 -39.77 35.15
CA GLN A 46 26.40 -40.56 33.94
C GLN A 46 25.56 -41.84 34.06
N VAL A 47 24.75 -42.12 33.04
CA VAL A 47 24.52 -43.48 32.55
C VAL A 47 24.74 -43.44 31.05
N LYS A 48 25.69 -44.24 30.55
CA LYS A 48 26.01 -44.42 29.12
C LYS A 48 26.14 -45.94 28.85
N PRO A 49 26.25 -46.41 27.59
CA PRO A 49 25.16 -47.00 26.80
C PRO A 49 25.54 -48.38 26.21
N THR A 50 24.69 -48.96 25.36
CA THR A 50 25.04 -50.10 24.48
C THR A 50 24.13 -50.07 23.24
N GLY A 51 24.56 -50.04 21.97
CA GLY A 51 25.83 -49.87 21.23
C GLY A 51 25.51 -49.25 19.84
N ILE A 52 26.31 -48.36 19.20
CA ILE A 52 27.54 -48.56 18.38
C ILE A 52 27.23 -49.39 17.10
N GLU A 53 27.42 -48.97 15.83
CA GLU A 53 28.33 -48.01 15.16
C GLU A 53 27.77 -47.59 13.76
N THR A 54 27.64 -46.29 13.46
CA THR A 54 28.45 -45.41 12.58
C THR A 54 28.39 -45.57 11.06
N SER A 55 28.13 -44.45 10.38
CA SER A 55 29.05 -43.95 9.34
C SER A 55 29.09 -42.41 9.43
N LYS A 56 30.31 -41.86 9.52
CA LYS A 56 30.67 -40.44 9.45
C LYS A 56 31.15 -40.13 8.04
N ASP A 57 31.28 -38.83 7.77
CA ASP A 57 31.91 -38.17 6.60
C ASP A 57 30.91 -37.93 5.45
N GLU A 58 30.68 -36.73 4.94
CA GLU A 58 31.54 -35.56 4.74
C GLU A 58 30.68 -34.27 4.72
N LEU A 59 30.98 -33.30 5.58
CA LEU A 59 30.51 -31.92 5.46
C LEU A 59 31.62 -31.11 4.77
N ALA A 60 31.59 -31.06 3.44
CA ALA A 60 32.31 -30.08 2.64
C ALA A 60 31.70 -29.98 1.23
N HIS A 61 31.03 -28.85 0.92
CA HIS A 61 31.35 -27.99 -0.23
C HIS A 61 30.38 -26.80 -0.31
N SER A 62 30.99 -25.62 -0.34
CA SER A 62 30.45 -24.32 -0.75
C SER A 62 30.43 -24.23 -2.28
N THR A 63 29.37 -23.67 -2.91
CA THR A 63 29.43 -22.44 -3.76
C THR A 63 28.14 -22.18 -4.60
N LYS A 64 27.57 -20.98 -4.37
CA LYS A 64 27.13 -19.90 -5.29
C LYS A 64 26.01 -20.06 -6.36
N ALA A 65 25.13 -19.06 -6.30
CA ALA A 65 24.39 -18.35 -7.36
C ALA A 65 22.93 -18.78 -7.70
N ASP A 66 22.00 -18.21 -6.92
CA ASP A 66 20.77 -17.56 -7.43
C ASP A 66 20.50 -16.36 -6.49
N GLU A 67 20.81 -15.13 -6.93
CA GLU A 67 20.83 -13.92 -6.10
C GLU A 67 19.44 -13.27 -5.97
N THR A 68 18.67 -13.73 -4.98
CA THR A 68 17.79 -12.84 -4.19
C THR A 68 18.61 -12.28 -3.04
N LEU A 69 18.83 -10.96 -3.02
CA LEU A 69 19.40 -10.31 -1.85
C LEU A 69 18.43 -10.37 -0.66
N SER A 70 19.09 -10.52 0.48
CA SER A 70 18.73 -11.55 1.42
C SER A 70 18.06 -10.95 2.65
N TYR A 71 17.51 -11.86 3.44
CA TYR A 71 17.09 -11.64 4.80
C TYR A 71 18.07 -10.81 5.66
N GLU A 72 19.38 -10.81 5.37
CA GLU A 72 20.42 -10.13 6.16
C GLU A 72 20.49 -8.61 5.94
N GLU A 73 20.01 -8.10 4.79
CA GLU A 73 19.80 -6.66 4.57
C GLU A 73 18.50 -6.17 5.24
N ARG A 74 17.51 -7.06 5.34
CA ARG A 74 16.23 -6.83 6.05
C ARG A 74 16.39 -6.81 7.58
N LEU A 75 17.42 -7.48 8.08
CA LEU A 75 17.86 -7.49 9.48
C LEU A 75 18.45 -6.16 9.98
N LYS A 76 18.77 -5.21 9.09
CA LYS A 76 19.20 -3.85 9.48
C LYS A 76 18.04 -2.89 9.75
N VAL A 77 16.81 -3.26 9.38
CA VAL A 77 15.57 -2.45 9.51
C VAL A 77 14.42 -3.17 10.22
N ASN A 78 14.61 -4.42 10.67
CA ASN A 78 13.67 -5.24 11.44
C ASN A 78 12.24 -5.35 10.84
N ASP A 79 12.07 -5.84 9.59
CA ASP A 79 10.72 -6.22 9.09
C ASP A 79 10.65 -7.50 8.21
N PHE A 80 9.71 -8.36 8.61
CA PHE A 80 9.47 -9.74 8.20
C PHE A 80 8.04 -10.01 7.63
N SER A 81 7.35 -8.97 7.13
CA SER A 81 5.93 -8.96 6.73
C SER A 81 5.53 -9.48 5.33
N GLN A 82 6.47 -9.82 4.42
CA GLN A 82 6.15 -10.07 3.00
C GLN A 82 5.99 -11.56 2.58
N ARG A 83 4.94 -11.82 1.75
CA ARG A 83 4.71 -13.06 0.96
C ARG A 83 5.64 -13.08 -0.27
N PRO A 84 6.10 -14.24 -0.78
CA PRO A 84 6.98 -14.30 -1.95
C PRO A 84 6.40 -13.62 -3.21
N ALA A 85 7.28 -12.96 -3.96
CA ALA A 85 6.98 -12.30 -5.22
C ALA A 85 6.35 -13.26 -6.23
N PRO A 86 5.42 -12.80 -7.09
CA PRO A 86 4.87 -13.61 -8.15
C PRO A 86 5.99 -13.96 -9.15
N ALA A 87 6.22 -15.26 -9.38
CA ALA A 87 6.80 -15.71 -10.63
C ALA A 87 5.76 -15.48 -11.74
N VAL A 88 5.69 -14.23 -12.23
CA VAL A 88 5.03 -13.97 -13.50
C VAL A 88 5.90 -14.65 -14.55
N LYS A 89 5.50 -15.84 -15.00
CA LYS A 89 5.89 -16.28 -16.35
C LYS A 89 5.48 -15.15 -17.27
N GLN A 90 6.46 -14.42 -17.80
CA GLN A 90 6.22 -13.44 -18.84
C GLN A 90 5.52 -14.16 -19.98
N ALA A 91 4.20 -13.98 -20.08
CA ALA A 91 3.52 -14.27 -21.32
C ALA A 91 4.16 -13.38 -22.37
N ALA A 92 4.49 -13.96 -23.52
CA ALA A 92 5.06 -13.26 -24.66
C ALA A 92 4.38 -11.89 -24.87
N PRO A 93 5.13 -10.82 -25.22
CA PRO A 93 4.58 -9.48 -25.35
C PRO A 93 3.37 -9.52 -26.27
N LYS A 94 2.18 -9.31 -25.70
CA LYS A 94 0.97 -9.09 -26.50
C LYS A 94 1.21 -7.85 -27.35
N GLN A 95 0.93 -7.97 -28.64
CA GLN A 95 1.08 -6.93 -29.66
C GLN A 95 0.75 -5.54 -29.12
N TYR A 96 1.63 -4.59 -29.42
CA TYR A 96 1.59 -3.19 -29.01
C TYR A 96 0.20 -2.57 -29.22
N GLN A 97 -0.59 -2.58 -28.14
CA GLN A 97 -1.81 -1.79 -28.06
C GLN A 97 -1.39 -0.31 -28.10
N GLN A 98 -2.13 0.49 -28.85
CA GLN A 98 -2.00 1.95 -28.92
C GLN A 98 -1.71 2.53 -27.52
N LYS A 99 -0.62 3.31 -27.44
CA LYS A 99 -0.25 4.09 -26.27
C LYS A 99 -0.83 5.49 -26.39
N TYR A 100 -1.16 6.09 -25.25
CA TYR A 100 -1.71 7.43 -25.16
C TYR A 100 -0.87 8.24 -24.19
N SER A 101 -0.39 9.40 -24.60
CA SER A 101 0.13 10.40 -23.66
C SER A 101 -1.00 11.07 -22.90
N LEU A 102 -0.74 11.53 -21.69
CA LEU A 102 -1.73 12.28 -20.93
C LEU A 102 -2.10 13.59 -21.63
N ALA A 103 -1.17 14.16 -22.40
CA ALA A 103 -1.41 15.33 -23.24
C ALA A 103 -2.41 15.04 -24.39
N GLU A 104 -2.32 13.89 -25.05
CA GLU A 104 -3.31 13.46 -26.06
C GLU A 104 -4.68 13.25 -25.41
N LEU A 105 -4.72 12.51 -24.31
CA LEU A 105 -5.96 12.26 -23.58
C LEU A 105 -6.62 13.57 -23.11
N ASN A 106 -5.83 14.56 -22.66
CA ASN A 106 -6.37 15.82 -22.17
C ASN A 106 -7.00 16.69 -23.28
N ARG A 107 -6.59 16.50 -24.54
CA ARG A 107 -7.14 17.21 -25.71
C ARG A 107 -8.47 16.63 -26.20
N MET A 108 -8.80 15.40 -25.81
CA MET A 108 -10.07 14.76 -26.16
C MET A 108 -11.26 15.50 -25.56
N SER A 109 -12.42 15.34 -26.20
CA SER A 109 -13.69 15.71 -25.58
C SER A 109 -13.92 14.90 -24.30
N ASN A 110 -14.81 15.37 -23.42
CA ASN A 110 -15.10 14.66 -22.16
C ASN A 110 -15.55 13.22 -22.43
N ASP A 111 -16.46 13.02 -23.38
CA ASP A 111 -17.00 11.69 -23.70
C ASP A 111 -15.92 10.77 -24.29
N GLU A 112 -15.15 11.28 -25.26
CA GLU A 112 -14.06 10.52 -25.88
C GLU A 112 -12.97 10.14 -24.89
N PHE A 113 -12.61 11.06 -23.98
CA PHE A 113 -11.64 10.81 -22.92
C PHE A 113 -12.11 9.68 -22.00
N ILE A 114 -13.37 9.72 -21.56
CA ILE A 114 -13.96 8.74 -20.64
C ILE A 114 -14.13 7.36 -21.31
N ASP A 115 -14.56 7.32 -22.56
CA ASP A 115 -14.65 6.08 -23.34
C ASP A 115 -13.28 5.48 -23.59
N THR A 116 -12.27 6.31 -23.87
CA THR A 116 -10.88 5.88 -24.04
C THR A 116 -10.35 5.28 -22.73
N LEU A 117 -10.45 5.98 -21.59
CA LEU A 117 -10.03 5.45 -20.29
C LEU A 117 -10.75 4.14 -19.92
N GLY A 118 -12.02 4.00 -20.30
CA GLY A 118 -12.82 2.80 -20.05
C GLY A 118 -12.42 1.58 -20.88
N SER A 119 -11.67 1.76 -21.96
CA SER A 119 -11.31 0.70 -22.92
C SER A 119 -9.83 0.31 -22.87
N ILE A 120 -8.97 1.14 -22.28
CA ILE A 120 -7.53 0.88 -22.15
C ILE A 120 -7.17 0.44 -20.73
N SER A 121 -5.95 -0.07 -20.60
CA SER A 121 -5.32 -0.32 -19.29
C SER A 121 -4.39 0.83 -18.90
N GLY A 122 -4.22 1.07 -17.60
CA GLY A 122 -3.38 2.16 -17.09
C GLY A 122 -1.94 2.15 -17.63
N ASN A 123 -1.37 0.98 -17.94
CA ASN A 123 -0.03 0.87 -18.53
C ASN A 123 0.05 1.35 -20.00
N GLN A 124 -1.09 1.62 -20.64
CA GLN A 124 -1.16 2.20 -21.97
C GLN A 124 -1.11 3.72 -21.94
N ILE A 125 -1.26 4.33 -20.77
CA ILE A 125 -1.09 5.77 -20.59
C ILE A 125 0.38 6.02 -20.27
N THR A 126 1.07 6.79 -21.11
CA THR A 126 2.43 7.22 -20.83
C THR A 126 2.39 8.38 -19.84
N ASP A 127 3.54 8.71 -19.23
CA ASP A 127 3.73 9.97 -18.48
C ASP A 127 2.78 10.29 -17.30
N LEU A 128 1.96 9.33 -16.84
CA LEU A 128 1.06 9.50 -15.68
C LEU A 128 1.75 10.02 -14.41
N ASP A 129 3.01 9.69 -14.16
CA ASP A 129 3.69 10.13 -12.92
C ASP A 129 4.57 11.38 -13.15
N GLN A 130 4.45 12.03 -14.31
CA GLN A 130 5.28 13.17 -14.68
C GLN A 130 4.53 14.49 -14.55
N PHE A 131 5.18 15.49 -13.95
CA PHE A 131 4.71 16.88 -13.96
C PHE A 131 5.68 17.74 -14.79
N ASN A 132 5.37 17.91 -16.07
CA ASN A 132 6.18 18.66 -17.03
C ASN A 132 5.29 19.58 -17.90
N GLN A 133 5.86 20.28 -18.87
CA GLN A 133 5.09 21.21 -19.72
C GLN A 133 3.91 20.57 -20.46
N GLU A 134 4.01 19.29 -20.82
CA GLU A 134 2.98 18.57 -21.58
C GLU A 134 1.84 18.08 -20.68
N THR A 135 2.16 17.58 -19.49
CA THR A 135 1.18 17.02 -18.55
C THR A 135 0.56 18.05 -17.61
N LYS A 136 1.22 19.20 -17.42
CA LYS A 136 0.79 20.26 -16.51
C LYS A 136 -0.65 20.71 -16.72
N ALA A 137 -1.09 20.82 -17.97
CA ALA A 137 -2.45 21.23 -18.29
C ALA A 137 -3.51 20.24 -17.78
N PHE A 138 -3.19 18.95 -17.70
CA PHE A 138 -4.08 17.94 -17.14
C PHE A 138 -4.21 18.08 -15.62
N TYR A 139 -3.08 18.13 -14.89
CA TYR A 139 -3.10 18.23 -13.41
C TYR A 139 -3.63 19.56 -12.88
N GLN A 140 -3.58 20.63 -13.68
CA GLN A 140 -4.18 21.91 -13.33
C GLN A 140 -5.69 21.95 -13.63
N ASN A 141 -6.21 20.99 -14.40
CA ASN A 141 -7.62 20.96 -14.79
C ASN A 141 -8.48 20.23 -13.74
N LYS A 142 -8.96 21.00 -12.77
CA LYS A 142 -9.82 20.51 -11.68
C LYS A 142 -11.12 19.87 -12.17
N GLU A 143 -11.71 20.40 -13.24
CA GLU A 143 -12.96 19.89 -13.82
C GLU A 143 -12.74 18.54 -14.49
N ARG A 144 -11.64 18.38 -15.23
CA ARG A 144 -11.24 17.09 -15.83
C ARG A 144 -11.03 16.03 -14.76
N ILE A 145 -10.38 16.37 -13.64
CA ILE A 145 -10.16 15.39 -12.57
C ILE A 145 -11.47 15.06 -11.85
N GLN A 146 -12.35 16.05 -11.61
CA GLN A 146 -13.67 15.78 -11.04
C GLN A 146 -14.50 14.86 -11.94
N LEU A 147 -14.45 15.06 -13.27
CA LEU A 147 -15.11 14.17 -14.24
C LEU A 147 -14.65 12.71 -14.09
N ILE A 148 -13.35 12.46 -13.85
CA ILE A 148 -12.82 11.11 -13.63
C ILE A 148 -13.41 10.50 -12.34
N ILE A 149 -13.50 11.29 -11.27
CA ILE A 149 -14.07 10.86 -9.98
C ILE A 149 -15.56 10.51 -10.14
N ASP A 150 -16.33 11.40 -10.76
CA ASP A 150 -17.77 11.22 -10.93
C ASP A 150 -18.07 10.00 -11.81
N GLU A 151 -17.32 9.85 -12.90
CA GLU A 151 -17.45 8.70 -13.79
C GLU A 151 -17.01 7.39 -13.11
N LEU A 152 -15.97 7.43 -12.28
CA LEU A 152 -15.57 6.28 -11.47
C LEU A 152 -16.72 5.83 -10.55
N GLY A 153 -17.45 6.77 -9.94
CA GLY A 153 -18.65 6.46 -9.17
C GLY A 153 -19.73 5.78 -10.02
N ARG A 154 -20.02 6.33 -11.21
CA ARG A 154 -21.00 5.73 -12.15
C ARG A 154 -20.61 4.31 -12.57
N ARG A 155 -19.33 4.08 -12.89
CA ARG A 155 -18.79 2.76 -13.23
C ARG A 155 -18.81 1.82 -12.03
N GLY A 156 -18.50 2.32 -10.84
CA GLY A 156 -18.63 1.63 -9.57
C GLY A 156 -20.04 1.09 -9.32
N SER A 157 -21.06 1.89 -9.59
CA SER A 157 -22.46 1.46 -9.42
C SER A 157 -22.94 0.40 -10.43
N THR A 158 -22.18 0.16 -11.51
CA THR A 158 -22.64 -0.66 -12.67
C THR A 158 -21.71 -1.80 -13.08
N PHE A 159 -20.54 -1.97 -12.45
CA PHE A 159 -19.68 -3.12 -12.74
C PHE A 159 -20.35 -4.44 -12.38
N THR A 160 -19.92 -5.50 -13.06
CA THR A 160 -20.46 -6.85 -12.88
C THR A 160 -19.34 -7.83 -12.57
N LYS A 161 -19.68 -9.08 -12.26
CA LYS A 161 -18.70 -10.16 -12.09
C LYS A 161 -17.86 -10.45 -13.35
N ASP A 162 -18.31 -10.00 -14.53
CA ASP A 162 -17.68 -10.29 -15.83
C ASP A 162 -17.03 -9.05 -16.47
N ASP A 163 -17.40 -7.85 -16.01
CA ASP A 163 -16.94 -6.58 -16.58
C ASP A 163 -16.65 -5.56 -15.46
N THR A 164 -15.38 -5.14 -15.35
CA THR A 164 -14.92 -4.13 -14.37
C THR A 164 -15.28 -2.70 -14.77
N LYS A 165 -15.80 -2.48 -15.98
CA LYS A 165 -16.05 -1.14 -16.53
C LYS A 165 -14.81 -0.25 -16.55
N GLY A 166 -13.61 -0.82 -16.58
CA GLY A 166 -12.34 -0.07 -16.60
C GLY A 166 -12.00 0.64 -15.29
N ILE A 167 -12.64 0.29 -14.17
CA ILE A 167 -12.37 0.87 -12.84
C ILE A 167 -10.87 0.90 -12.52
N GLU A 168 -10.13 -0.14 -12.90
CA GLU A 168 -8.70 -0.20 -12.70
C GLU A 168 -7.94 0.98 -13.31
N THR A 169 -8.28 1.39 -14.54
CA THR A 169 -7.60 2.46 -15.26
C THR A 169 -7.93 3.82 -14.66
N PHE A 170 -9.19 4.04 -14.31
CA PHE A 170 -9.62 5.27 -13.62
C PHE A 170 -8.90 5.44 -12.28
N VAL A 171 -8.77 4.35 -11.50
CA VAL A 171 -8.03 4.38 -10.24
C VAL A 171 -6.55 4.68 -10.47
N GLU A 172 -5.88 4.06 -11.45
CA GLU A 172 -4.47 4.36 -11.71
C GLU A 172 -4.25 5.84 -12.11
N VAL A 173 -5.16 6.43 -12.89
CA VAL A 173 -5.12 7.88 -13.20
C VAL A 173 -5.27 8.72 -11.93
N LEU A 174 -6.22 8.41 -11.04
CA LEU A 174 -6.40 9.14 -9.78
C LEU A 174 -5.22 8.96 -8.81
N ARG A 175 -4.58 7.79 -8.77
CA ARG A 175 -3.34 7.60 -8.00
C ARG A 175 -2.23 8.52 -8.48
N SER A 176 -2.11 8.67 -9.80
CA SER A 176 -1.15 9.57 -10.41
C SER A 176 -1.40 11.04 -10.06
N VAL A 177 -2.68 11.44 -9.95
CA VAL A 177 -3.09 12.78 -9.52
C VAL A 177 -2.58 13.08 -8.11
N SER A 178 -2.78 12.16 -7.16
CA SER A 178 -2.31 12.31 -5.78
C SER A 178 -0.77 12.31 -5.71
N TYR A 179 -0.12 11.40 -6.44
CA TYR A 179 1.34 11.33 -6.50
C TYR A 179 1.96 12.63 -7.02
N VAL A 180 1.43 13.16 -8.13
CA VAL A 180 1.88 14.43 -8.70
C VAL A 180 1.58 15.59 -7.75
N GLY A 181 0.42 15.59 -7.10
CA GLY A 181 0.06 16.56 -6.07
C GLY A 181 1.07 16.63 -4.93
N PHE A 182 1.44 15.47 -4.38
CA PHE A 182 2.39 15.36 -3.27
C PHE A 182 3.77 15.92 -3.62
N ASN A 183 4.25 15.64 -4.84
CA ASN A 183 5.61 15.98 -5.25
C ASN A 183 5.76 17.41 -5.83
N ASN A 184 4.65 18.09 -6.18
CA ASN A 184 4.70 19.33 -6.95
C ASN A 184 3.91 20.47 -6.31
N LYS A 185 4.64 21.47 -5.80
CA LYS A 185 4.06 22.64 -5.11
C LYS A 185 2.99 23.40 -5.91
N GLU A 186 3.11 23.43 -7.24
CA GLU A 186 2.17 24.14 -8.13
C GLU A 186 0.76 23.53 -8.15
N VAL A 187 0.66 22.24 -7.85
CA VAL A 187 -0.60 21.49 -7.82
C VAL A 187 -0.81 20.80 -6.48
N ASN A 188 -0.18 21.31 -5.41
CA ASN A 188 -0.26 20.75 -4.05
C ASN A 188 -1.71 20.66 -3.51
N TYR A 189 -2.66 21.42 -4.07
CA TYR A 189 -4.07 21.28 -3.74
C TYR A 189 -4.60 19.85 -3.99
N LEU A 190 -3.96 19.10 -4.91
CA LEU A 190 -4.29 17.70 -5.18
C LEU A 190 -3.90 16.77 -4.03
N ASN A 191 -2.94 17.17 -3.19
CA ASN A 191 -2.48 16.43 -2.01
C ASN A 191 -3.24 16.83 -0.72
N GLU A 192 -4.15 17.81 -0.81
CA GLU A 192 -4.92 18.22 0.36
C GLU A 192 -5.98 17.17 0.69
N ARG A 193 -6.18 16.89 1.98
CA ARG A 193 -7.24 15.98 2.46
C ARG A 193 -8.63 16.35 1.91
N SER A 194 -8.91 17.65 1.79
CA SER A 194 -10.16 18.18 1.21
C SER A 194 -10.36 17.75 -0.25
N PHE A 195 -9.27 17.57 -1.01
CA PHE A 195 -9.31 17.06 -2.36
C PHE A 195 -9.44 15.53 -2.38
N HIS A 196 -8.66 14.84 -1.55
CA HIS A 196 -8.73 13.38 -1.41
C HIS A 196 -10.13 12.89 -1.01
N ASP A 197 -10.83 13.63 -0.14
CA ASP A 197 -12.20 13.31 0.31
C ASP A 197 -13.22 13.35 -0.85
N LYS A 198 -12.89 14.00 -1.99
CA LYS A 198 -13.75 13.99 -3.19
C LYS A 198 -13.91 12.60 -3.79
N CYS A 199 -12.99 11.66 -3.52
CA CYS A 199 -13.10 10.28 -3.97
C CYS A 199 -14.09 9.44 -3.13
N LEU A 200 -14.51 9.92 -1.94
CA LEU A 200 -15.39 9.16 -1.04
C LEU A 200 -16.73 8.76 -1.68
N PRO A 201 -17.45 9.64 -2.42
CA PRO A 201 -18.68 9.24 -3.11
C PRO A 201 -18.43 8.08 -4.09
N ALA A 202 -17.37 8.14 -4.89
CA ALA A 202 -17.04 7.09 -5.85
C ALA A 202 -16.70 5.76 -5.17
N LEU A 203 -15.91 5.80 -4.08
CA LEU A 203 -15.64 4.63 -3.24
C LEU A 203 -16.95 4.02 -2.72
N LYS A 204 -17.88 4.83 -2.21
CA LYS A 204 -19.18 4.35 -1.71
C LYS A 204 -20.02 3.72 -2.80
N GLU A 205 -20.05 4.28 -4.01
CA GLU A 205 -20.77 3.68 -5.14
C GLU A 205 -20.15 2.33 -5.57
N ILE A 206 -18.82 2.22 -5.59
CA ILE A 206 -18.14 0.93 -5.83
C ILE A 206 -18.55 -0.09 -4.76
N ALA A 207 -18.48 0.29 -3.48
CA ALA A 207 -18.69 -0.63 -2.38
C ALA A 207 -20.16 -1.06 -2.20
N LYS A 208 -21.12 -0.22 -2.60
CA LYS A 208 -22.56 -0.54 -2.58
C LYS A 208 -22.98 -1.48 -3.70
N ASN A 209 -22.17 -1.66 -4.74
CA ASN A 209 -22.48 -2.58 -5.82
C ASN A 209 -22.53 -4.04 -5.28
N PRO A 210 -23.59 -4.83 -5.57
CA PRO A 210 -23.69 -6.22 -5.15
C PRO A 210 -22.55 -7.16 -5.61
N ASN A 211 -21.77 -6.72 -6.61
CA ASN A 211 -20.61 -7.43 -7.10
C ASN A 211 -19.32 -7.08 -6.35
N PHE A 212 -19.34 -6.13 -5.40
CA PHE A 212 -18.20 -5.79 -4.54
C PHE A 212 -17.98 -6.87 -3.47
N LYS A 213 -17.26 -7.91 -3.86
CA LYS A 213 -16.94 -9.08 -3.04
C LYS A 213 -15.77 -9.84 -3.67
N LEU A 214 -15.09 -10.68 -2.89
CA LEU A 214 -14.14 -11.64 -3.44
C LEU A 214 -14.90 -12.68 -4.27
N GLY A 215 -14.37 -13.02 -5.44
CA GLY A 215 -15.06 -13.94 -6.35
C GLY A 215 -14.28 -14.17 -7.63
N THR A 216 -14.80 -13.66 -8.75
CA THR A 216 -14.10 -13.74 -10.04
C THR A 216 -12.87 -12.84 -10.05
N ASN A 217 -11.96 -13.07 -11.00
CA ASN A 217 -10.80 -12.20 -11.24
C ASN A 217 -11.19 -10.72 -11.47
N LYS A 218 -12.39 -10.45 -11.99
CA LYS A 218 -12.88 -9.09 -12.25
C LYS A 218 -13.34 -8.42 -10.96
N GLN A 219 -14.05 -9.14 -10.10
CA GLN A 219 -14.46 -8.62 -8.79
C GLN A 219 -13.23 -8.39 -7.89
N ASP A 220 -12.31 -9.36 -7.84
CA ASP A 220 -11.06 -9.25 -7.09
C ASP A 220 -10.24 -8.02 -7.53
N LYS A 221 -10.18 -7.74 -8.84
CA LYS A 221 -9.54 -6.54 -9.38
C LYS A 221 -10.20 -5.25 -8.88
N VAL A 222 -11.52 -5.18 -8.89
CA VAL A 222 -12.25 -4.00 -8.39
C VAL A 222 -11.99 -3.78 -6.91
N VAL A 223 -11.99 -4.85 -6.10
CA VAL A 223 -11.65 -4.76 -4.67
C VAL A 223 -10.20 -4.31 -4.45
N SER A 224 -9.25 -4.80 -5.25
CA SER A 224 -7.86 -4.33 -5.20
C SER A 224 -7.75 -2.85 -5.57
N SER A 225 -8.43 -2.41 -6.64
CA SER A 225 -8.48 -1.01 -7.07
C SER A 225 -9.11 -0.10 -6.01
N TYR A 226 -10.12 -0.58 -5.30
CA TYR A 226 -10.71 0.14 -4.17
C TYR A 226 -9.67 0.40 -3.07
N GLY A 227 -8.92 -0.62 -2.63
CA GLY A 227 -7.85 -0.45 -1.65
C GLY A 227 -6.73 0.49 -2.11
N LYS A 228 -6.32 0.38 -3.38
CA LYS A 228 -5.32 1.28 -3.98
C LYS A 228 -5.77 2.74 -4.02
N LEU A 229 -7.05 2.98 -4.34
CA LEU A 229 -7.61 4.33 -4.35
C LEU A 229 -7.61 4.92 -2.95
N ILE A 230 -8.00 4.15 -1.92
CA ILE A 230 -7.96 4.61 -0.53
C ILE A 230 -6.54 5.06 -0.15
N SER A 231 -5.52 4.23 -0.40
CA SER A 231 -4.09 4.53 -0.10
C SER A 231 -3.60 5.87 -0.68
N ASN A 232 -4.17 6.30 -1.82
CA ASN A 232 -3.74 7.52 -2.51
C ASN A 232 -4.74 8.67 -2.37
N ALA A 233 -5.94 8.42 -1.85
CA ALA A 233 -6.95 9.42 -1.61
C ALA A 233 -7.26 9.46 -0.12
N SER A 234 -8.40 8.89 0.28
CA SER A 234 -8.85 8.90 1.67
C SER A 234 -9.85 7.77 1.94
N CYS A 235 -10.09 7.51 3.22
CA CYS A 235 -11.23 6.76 3.71
C CYS A 235 -11.97 7.51 4.84
N ASP A 236 -13.22 7.10 5.07
CA ASP A 236 -14.00 7.45 6.26
C ASP A 236 -14.45 6.16 6.96
N ALA A 237 -15.18 6.28 8.07
CA ALA A 237 -15.64 5.09 8.80
C ALA A 237 -16.55 4.18 7.95
N GLU A 238 -17.34 4.74 7.04
CA GLU A 238 -18.25 3.98 6.18
C GLU A 238 -17.45 3.16 5.14
N THR A 239 -16.46 3.76 4.49
CA THR A 239 -15.62 3.06 3.51
C THR A 239 -14.74 1.98 4.14
N VAL A 240 -14.30 2.17 5.38
CA VAL A 240 -13.61 1.13 6.18
C VAL A 240 -14.57 -0.01 6.55
N GLN A 241 -15.82 0.29 6.88
CA GLN A 241 -16.82 -0.74 7.20
C GLN A 241 -17.16 -1.62 5.97
N TYR A 242 -17.14 -1.07 4.77
CA TYR A 242 -17.25 -1.87 3.55
C TYR A 242 -16.05 -2.81 3.35
N ALA A 243 -14.84 -2.35 3.67
CA ALA A 243 -13.65 -3.19 3.63
C ALA A 243 -13.72 -4.33 4.66
N ALA A 244 -14.28 -4.08 5.85
CA ALA A 244 -14.50 -5.12 6.86
C ALA A 244 -15.36 -6.29 6.33
N ASN A 245 -16.35 -6.02 5.47
CA ASN A 245 -17.16 -7.08 4.85
C ASN A 245 -16.34 -7.98 3.92
N ILE A 246 -15.36 -7.42 3.20
CA ILE A 246 -14.40 -8.18 2.38
C ILE A 246 -13.50 -9.04 3.27
N LEU A 247 -12.96 -8.46 4.34
CA LEU A 247 -12.11 -9.19 5.29
C LEU A 247 -12.88 -10.33 5.95
N LYS A 248 -14.13 -10.09 6.35
CA LYS A 248 -15.03 -11.11 6.87
C LYS A 248 -15.23 -12.24 5.87
N GLN A 249 -15.53 -11.92 4.61
CA GLN A 249 -15.67 -12.93 3.57
C GLN A 249 -14.38 -13.76 3.42
N TYR A 250 -13.21 -13.12 3.47
CA TYR A 250 -11.94 -13.80 3.40
C TYR A 250 -11.73 -14.76 4.59
N ASN A 251 -11.95 -14.27 5.80
CA ASN A 251 -11.82 -15.06 7.03
C ASN A 251 -12.80 -16.24 7.08
N ASP A 252 -14.04 -16.04 6.63
CA ASP A 252 -15.06 -17.09 6.58
C ASP A 252 -14.72 -18.19 5.56
N ASN A 253 -13.87 -17.90 4.57
CA ASN A 253 -13.45 -18.82 3.51
C ASN A 253 -11.93 -19.11 3.57
N ILE A 254 -11.30 -18.89 4.72
CA ILE A 254 -9.84 -18.86 4.84
C ILE A 254 -9.19 -20.20 4.44
N SER A 255 -9.85 -21.33 4.70
CA SER A 255 -9.36 -22.66 4.34
C SER A 255 -9.10 -22.82 2.85
N THR A 256 -9.81 -22.07 2.01
CA THR A 256 -9.60 -22.02 0.56
C THR A 256 -8.75 -20.82 0.17
N TYR A 257 -9.16 -19.62 0.59
CA TYR A 257 -8.59 -18.37 0.07
C TYR A 257 -7.16 -18.08 0.54
N ILE A 258 -6.69 -18.71 1.63
CA ILE A 258 -5.31 -18.51 2.08
C ILE A 258 -4.27 -19.01 1.05
N SER A 259 -4.61 -20.09 0.35
CA SER A 259 -3.78 -20.66 -0.71
C SER A 259 -3.88 -19.87 -2.03
N GLU A 260 -4.95 -19.11 -2.23
CA GLU A 260 -5.16 -18.29 -3.43
C GLU A 260 -4.38 -16.98 -3.35
N GLN A 261 -3.24 -16.93 -4.06
CA GLN A 261 -2.34 -15.77 -4.02
C GLN A 261 -3.01 -14.46 -4.40
N ASN A 262 -3.86 -14.46 -5.43
CA ASN A 262 -4.56 -13.25 -5.86
C ASN A 262 -5.48 -12.71 -4.77
N LYS A 263 -6.26 -13.57 -4.10
CA LYS A 263 -7.17 -13.13 -3.02
C LYS A 263 -6.41 -12.61 -1.81
N GLY A 264 -5.31 -13.27 -1.45
CA GLY A 264 -4.41 -12.79 -0.40
C GLY A 264 -3.84 -11.41 -0.72
N ALA A 265 -3.40 -11.18 -1.96
CA ALA A 265 -2.88 -9.88 -2.40
C ALA A 265 -3.95 -8.77 -2.38
N VAL A 266 -5.20 -9.10 -2.76
CA VAL A 266 -6.34 -8.18 -2.68
C VAL A 266 -6.60 -7.75 -1.24
N VAL A 267 -6.62 -8.71 -0.31
CA VAL A 267 -6.82 -8.44 1.12
C VAL A 267 -5.68 -7.61 1.69
N TYR A 268 -4.42 -7.97 1.40
CA TYR A 268 -3.26 -7.19 1.82
C TYR A 268 -3.35 -5.73 1.34
N GLN A 269 -3.63 -5.51 0.05
CA GLN A 269 -3.76 -4.17 -0.53
C GLN A 269 -4.86 -3.32 0.13
N LEU A 270 -5.96 -3.96 0.53
CA LEU A 270 -7.08 -3.31 1.20
C LEU A 270 -6.72 -2.90 2.64
N ILE A 271 -6.06 -3.79 3.39
CA ILE A 271 -5.59 -3.50 4.76
C ILE A 271 -4.57 -2.37 4.72
N GLN A 272 -3.55 -2.50 3.87
CA GLN A 272 -2.49 -1.51 3.72
C GLN A 272 -3.06 -0.15 3.34
N GLY A 273 -3.98 -0.09 2.36
CA GLY A 273 -4.50 1.21 1.93
C GLY A 273 -5.26 1.96 3.02
N ILE A 274 -5.98 1.25 3.89
CA ILE A 274 -6.66 1.85 5.03
C ILE A 274 -5.65 2.33 6.09
N ASP A 275 -4.65 1.50 6.42
CA ASP A 275 -3.61 1.91 7.37
C ASP A 275 -2.85 3.15 6.85
N ASP A 276 -2.44 3.16 5.57
CA ASP A 276 -1.73 4.28 4.94
C ASP A 276 -2.48 5.62 5.13
N ASP A 277 -3.79 5.69 4.84
CA ASP A 277 -4.57 6.93 4.99
C ASP A 277 -4.77 7.31 6.47
N VAL A 278 -5.08 6.33 7.35
CA VAL A 278 -5.29 6.61 8.78
C VAL A 278 -4.01 7.15 9.42
N GLN A 279 -2.86 6.53 9.14
CA GLN A 279 -1.56 7.00 9.62
C GLN A 279 -1.20 8.37 9.06
N SER A 280 -1.39 8.57 7.75
CA SER A 280 -1.13 9.86 7.10
C SER A 280 -1.98 10.96 7.70
N TYR A 281 -3.27 10.71 7.94
CA TYR A 281 -4.18 11.65 8.60
C TYR A 281 -3.70 12.04 10.01
N LEU A 282 -3.27 11.07 10.81
CA LEU A 282 -2.74 11.34 12.17
C LEU A 282 -1.46 12.17 12.11
N LEU A 283 -0.57 11.87 11.17
CA LEU A 283 0.67 12.60 10.94
C LEU A 283 0.42 14.05 10.50
N ASP A 284 -0.51 14.26 9.57
CA ASP A 284 -0.79 15.57 9.00
C ASP A 284 -1.59 16.47 9.96
N THR A 285 -2.60 15.90 10.62
CA THR A 285 -3.48 16.68 11.49
C THR A 285 -2.97 16.83 12.91
N ARG A 286 -2.04 15.95 13.34
CA ARG A 286 -1.53 15.86 14.73
C ARG A 286 -2.64 15.69 15.79
N LYS A 287 -3.82 15.26 15.36
CA LYS A 287 -4.96 14.99 16.26
C LYS A 287 -4.66 13.77 17.13
N LYS A 288 -5.31 13.73 18.30
CA LYS A 288 -5.32 12.51 19.11
C LYS A 288 -6.20 11.46 18.45
N ALA A 289 -5.91 10.19 18.69
CA ALA A 289 -6.68 9.08 18.12
C ALA A 289 -8.19 9.19 18.37
N ASN A 290 -8.59 9.66 19.57
CA ASN A 290 -9.99 9.84 19.95
C ASN A 290 -10.72 11.04 19.29
N GLU A 291 -9.99 11.87 18.55
CA GLU A 291 -10.53 13.01 17.79
C GLU A 291 -10.66 12.70 16.28
N THR A 292 -10.26 11.50 15.87
CA THR A 292 -10.32 11.07 14.47
C THR A 292 -11.73 10.68 14.07
N ILE A 293 -12.00 10.70 12.75
CA ILE A 293 -13.31 10.34 12.21
C ILE A 293 -13.67 8.86 12.38
N TRP A 294 -12.66 7.99 12.57
CA TRP A 294 -12.80 6.54 12.70
C TRP A 294 -12.95 6.05 14.14
N TYR A 295 -12.56 6.86 15.14
CA TYR A 295 -12.54 6.44 16.53
C TYR A 295 -13.90 5.89 17.01
N GLY A 296 -13.89 4.65 17.51
CA GLY A 296 -15.08 3.94 17.99
C GLY A 296 -16.10 3.58 16.90
N LYS A 297 -15.72 3.63 15.62
CA LYS A 297 -16.63 3.39 14.48
C LYS A 297 -16.15 2.32 13.50
N ILE A 298 -14.98 1.73 13.72
CA ILE A 298 -14.37 0.74 12.82
C ILE A 298 -14.08 -0.60 13.50
N ASP A 299 -14.75 -0.88 14.63
CA ASP A 299 -14.54 -2.10 15.41
C ASP A 299 -14.75 -3.37 14.59
N SER A 300 -15.71 -3.39 13.65
CA SER A 300 -15.90 -4.52 12.73
C SER A 300 -14.65 -4.81 11.91
N PHE A 301 -13.94 -3.78 11.45
CA PHE A 301 -12.69 -3.95 10.72
C PHE A 301 -11.60 -4.51 11.63
N ILE A 302 -11.41 -3.91 12.82
CA ILE A 302 -10.43 -4.36 13.81
C ILE A 302 -10.68 -5.82 14.25
N ASN A 303 -11.94 -6.21 14.40
CA ASN A 303 -12.31 -7.58 14.76
C ASN A 303 -11.94 -8.58 13.66
N GLU A 304 -12.11 -8.23 12.38
CA GLU A 304 -11.70 -9.10 11.27
C GLU A 304 -10.18 -9.18 11.12
N ILE A 305 -9.45 -8.09 11.39
CA ILE A 305 -7.98 -8.12 11.51
C ILE A 305 -7.55 -9.01 12.69
N SER A 306 -8.23 -8.90 13.83
CA SER A 306 -7.96 -9.73 15.01
C SER A 306 -8.19 -11.21 14.71
N ARG A 307 -9.24 -11.57 13.94
CA ARG A 307 -9.47 -12.95 13.48
C ARG A 307 -8.30 -13.48 12.64
N MET A 308 -7.67 -12.63 11.83
CA MET A 308 -6.49 -12.99 11.05
C MET A 308 -5.25 -13.18 11.93
N ALA A 309 -5.03 -12.28 12.89
CA ALA A 309 -3.92 -12.32 13.83
C ALA A 309 -3.98 -13.53 14.78
N LEU A 310 -5.19 -13.97 15.14
CA LEU A 310 -5.44 -15.02 16.13
C LEU A 310 -5.63 -16.41 15.50
N LEU A 311 -5.13 -16.64 14.29
CA LEU A 311 -5.07 -17.98 13.71
C LEU A 311 -4.05 -18.83 14.50
N ASN A 312 -4.56 -19.66 15.41
CA ASN A 312 -3.78 -20.41 16.41
C ASN A 312 -2.71 -21.37 15.84
N GLN A 313 -2.78 -21.72 14.55
CA GLN A 313 -1.80 -22.60 13.90
C GLN A 313 -1.09 -21.85 12.79
N VAL A 314 0.17 -21.49 13.04
CA VAL A 314 1.03 -20.85 12.04
C VAL A 314 1.51 -21.90 11.05
N THR A 315 1.23 -21.67 9.76
CA THR A 315 1.70 -22.46 8.63
C THR A 315 2.47 -21.58 7.65
N THR A 316 3.16 -22.18 6.68
CA THR A 316 3.87 -21.42 5.63
C THR A 316 2.92 -20.56 4.80
N GLU A 317 1.68 -21.00 4.62
CA GLU A 317 0.64 -20.37 3.82
C GLU A 317 -0.01 -19.18 4.54
N ASN A 318 -0.14 -19.23 5.87
CA ASN A 318 -0.87 -18.22 6.64
C ASN A 318 0.00 -17.28 7.48
N LYS A 319 1.29 -17.58 7.67
CA LYS A 319 2.20 -16.75 8.49
C LYS A 319 2.23 -15.28 8.08
N TRP A 320 2.15 -15.00 6.78
CA TRP A 320 2.14 -13.62 6.28
C TRP A 320 0.87 -12.88 6.74
N LEU A 321 -0.28 -13.56 6.73
CA LEU A 321 -1.55 -12.98 7.12
C LEU A 321 -1.57 -12.71 8.64
N ILE A 322 -1.09 -13.65 9.43
CA ILE A 322 -0.97 -13.49 10.89
C ILE A 322 -0.08 -12.31 11.23
N ASN A 323 1.11 -12.23 10.61
CA ASN A 323 2.04 -11.12 10.84
C ASN A 323 1.42 -9.77 10.50
N ASN A 324 0.73 -9.66 9.36
CA ASN A 324 0.07 -8.42 8.94
C ASN A 324 -1.20 -8.11 9.76
N GLY A 325 -1.81 -9.11 10.40
CA GLY A 325 -2.93 -8.88 11.31
C GLY A 325 -2.49 -8.37 12.67
N VAL A 326 -1.26 -8.71 13.10
CA VAL A 326 -0.67 -8.24 14.37
C VAL A 326 -0.08 -6.83 14.24
N TYR A 327 0.55 -6.53 13.09
CA TYR A 327 1.06 -5.20 12.76
C TYR A 327 -0.08 -4.19 12.65
#